data_AF-A0A5B1B8Q9-F1
#
_entry.id   AF-A0A5B1B8Q9-F1
#
_cell.length_a   1.000
_cell.length_b   1.000
_cell.length_c   1.000
_cell.angle_alpha   90.00
_cell.angle_beta   90.00
_cell.angle_gamma   90.00
#
_symmetry.space_group_name_H-M   'P 1'
#
loop_
_entity.id
_entity.type
_entity.pdbx_description
1 polymer ?
#
loop_
_entity_poly.entity_id
_entity_poly.type
_entity_poly.pdbx_seq_one_letter_code
_entity_poly.pdbx_strand_id
1 'polypeptide(L)'
;FAEVIEFRDRRITGHGHKLIVASVQESIDTGRVPDPGPAASRNRAQTRTLLDALEAGGFDAAFGGARRDEERARAKERILSFRDEFGQWDPRAQRPEPWSLYNGRIKKGEQVRVFPLSNWTELDVWRYIELENLELPSIYFAHQREVFERDGILLAVSQYTSPQSGETAAVEWVRYRTVGDLTITGAVRSTADDIASVIAEISAATVSERGETRADDRTSAAAMEDRKREGYF
;
A
#
# COMPACT_ATOMS: atom_id res chain seq x y z
N PHE A 1 -6.62 6.14 -8.44
CA PHE A 1 -6.24 5.88 -9.83
C PHE A 1 -7.33 5.04 -10.48
N ALA A 2 -7.87 5.49 -11.61
CA ALA A 2 -9.00 4.82 -12.28
C ALA A 2 -8.58 3.42 -12.76
N GLU A 3 -7.35 3.29 -13.25
CA GLU A 3 -6.75 2.07 -13.77
C GLU A 3 -6.80 0.91 -12.76
N VAL A 4 -6.56 1.20 -11.48
CA VAL A 4 -6.60 0.20 -10.40
C VAL A 4 -8.04 -0.19 -10.05
N ILE A 5 -8.97 0.78 -10.06
CA ILE A 5 -10.38 0.55 -9.74
C ILE A 5 -11.06 -0.25 -10.85
N GLU A 6 -10.83 0.12 -12.11
CA GLU A 6 -11.32 -0.59 -13.29
C GLU A 6 -10.79 -2.04 -13.34
N PHE A 7 -9.49 -2.22 -13.08
CA PHE A 7 -8.90 -3.56 -13.01
C PHE A 7 -9.52 -4.40 -11.89
N ARG A 8 -9.68 -3.84 -10.68
CA ARG A 8 -10.34 -4.53 -9.55
C ARG A 8 -11.74 -5.00 -9.92
N ASP A 9 -12.56 -4.12 -10.48
CA ASP A 9 -13.96 -4.42 -10.79
C ASP A 9 -14.06 -5.48 -11.90
N ARG A 10 -13.18 -5.41 -12.90
CA ARG A 10 -13.06 -6.43 -13.93
C ARG A 10 -12.67 -7.80 -13.35
N ARG A 11 -11.67 -7.86 -12.45
CA ARG A 11 -11.13 -9.13 -11.94
C ARG A 11 -12.04 -9.83 -10.94
N ILE A 12 -12.85 -9.10 -10.18
CA ILE A 12 -13.78 -9.70 -9.21
C ILE A 12 -14.99 -10.34 -9.90
N THR A 13 -15.36 -9.87 -11.09
CA THR A 13 -16.50 -10.39 -11.84
C THR A 13 -16.25 -11.85 -12.24
N GLY A 14 -17.16 -12.77 -11.88
CA GLY A 14 -17.18 -14.15 -12.38
C GLY A 14 -16.30 -15.19 -11.66
N HIS A 15 -15.57 -14.81 -10.59
CA HIS A 15 -14.58 -15.70 -9.95
C HIS A 15 -15.03 -16.28 -8.58
N GLY A 16 -16.30 -16.12 -8.20
CA GLY A 16 -16.82 -16.63 -6.92
C GLY A 16 -16.30 -15.91 -5.67
N HIS A 17 -15.52 -14.84 -5.83
CA HIS A 17 -15.04 -14.01 -4.74
C HIS A 17 -16.07 -12.94 -4.37
N LYS A 18 -16.17 -12.65 -3.07
CA LYS A 18 -16.94 -11.50 -2.56
C LYS A 18 -15.98 -10.36 -2.25
N LEU A 19 -16.10 -9.25 -2.97
CA LEU A 19 -15.41 -8.01 -2.64
C LEU A 19 -16.24 -7.23 -1.59
N ILE A 20 -15.63 -6.90 -0.46
CA ILE A 20 -16.19 -5.99 0.55
C ILE A 20 -15.46 -4.66 0.40
N VAL A 21 -16.19 -3.58 0.12
CA VAL A 21 -15.63 -2.24 -0.04
C VAL A 21 -15.94 -1.43 1.21
N ALA A 22 -14.91 -1.01 1.94
CA ALA A 22 -15.01 -0.04 3.02
C ALA A 22 -14.49 1.32 2.53
N SER A 23 -15.33 2.36 2.62
CA SER A 23 -15.05 3.66 2.02
C SER A 23 -14.53 4.66 3.05
N VAL A 24 -13.35 5.24 2.79
CA VAL A 24 -12.83 6.37 3.58
C VAL A 24 -13.75 7.58 3.45
N GLN A 25 -14.33 7.82 2.26
CA GLN A 25 -15.25 8.94 2.06
C GLN A 25 -16.51 8.77 2.92
N GLU A 26 -17.07 7.56 2.99
CA GLU A 26 -18.21 7.26 3.86
C GLU A 26 -17.86 7.46 5.34
N SER A 27 -16.65 7.09 5.74
CA SER A 27 -16.16 7.35 7.10
C SER A 27 -16.05 8.86 7.40
N ILE A 28 -15.71 9.68 6.41
CA ILE A 28 -15.68 11.15 6.54
C ILE A 28 -17.11 11.70 6.63
N ASP A 29 -17.97 11.32 5.69
CA ASP A 29 -19.34 11.84 5.57
C ASP A 29 -20.20 11.51 6.80
N THR A 30 -19.93 10.37 7.45
CA THR A 30 -20.60 9.94 8.69
C THR A 30 -19.97 10.52 9.97
N GLY A 31 -18.89 11.30 9.84
CA GLY A 31 -18.16 11.89 10.97
C GLY A 31 -17.34 10.88 11.78
N ARG A 32 -17.11 9.67 11.25
CA ARG A 32 -16.29 8.63 11.90
C ARG A 32 -14.81 9.02 11.96
N VAL A 33 -14.34 9.72 10.94
CA VAL A 33 -13.01 10.33 10.84
C VAL A 33 -13.15 11.79 10.38
N PRO A 34 -12.28 12.70 10.82
CA PRO A 34 -12.33 14.08 10.36
C PRO A 34 -11.94 14.18 8.88
N ASP A 35 -12.59 15.09 8.14
CA ASP A 35 -12.15 15.48 6.80
C ASP A 35 -10.80 16.22 6.91
N PRO A 36 -9.72 15.70 6.30
CA PRO A 36 -8.42 16.36 6.36
C PRO A 36 -8.36 17.61 5.48
N GLY A 37 -9.33 17.82 4.59
CA GLY A 37 -9.43 18.97 3.68
C GLY A 37 -8.80 18.73 2.29
N PRO A 38 -8.94 19.71 1.37
CA PRO A 38 -8.80 19.50 -0.09
C PRO A 38 -7.39 19.13 -0.60
N ALA A 39 -6.35 19.30 0.22
CA ALA A 39 -4.95 19.03 -0.17
C ALA A 39 -4.23 18.10 0.81
N ALA A 40 -4.90 17.66 1.87
CA ALA A 40 -4.29 16.86 2.90
C ALA A 40 -4.43 15.35 2.60
N SER A 41 -3.43 14.58 3.02
CA SER A 41 -3.43 13.13 2.87
C SER A 41 -4.58 12.50 3.67
N ARG A 42 -5.35 11.62 3.02
CA ARG A 42 -6.36 10.77 3.68
C ARG A 42 -5.78 9.47 4.23
N ASN A 43 -4.47 9.26 4.11
CA ASN A 43 -3.81 8.01 4.49
C ASN A 43 -4.06 7.63 5.97
N ARG A 44 -4.05 8.61 6.88
CA ARG A 44 -4.38 8.38 8.30
C ARG A 44 -5.82 7.89 8.52
N ALA A 45 -6.76 8.34 7.69
CA ALA A 45 -8.17 7.96 7.82
C ALA A 45 -8.41 6.48 7.45
N GLN A 46 -7.54 5.88 6.62
CA GLN A 46 -7.66 4.49 6.19
C GLN A 46 -7.65 3.50 7.35
N THR A 47 -6.88 3.77 8.41
CA THR A 47 -6.76 2.89 9.58
C THR A 47 -8.12 2.66 10.24
N ARG A 48 -8.87 3.73 10.53
CA ARG A 48 -10.18 3.60 11.19
C ARG A 48 -11.17 2.86 10.31
N THR A 49 -11.23 3.21 9.02
CA THR A 49 -12.09 2.56 8.03
C THR A 49 -11.81 1.05 7.93
N LEU A 50 -10.52 0.65 7.94
CA LEU A 50 -10.13 -0.76 7.94
C LEU A 50 -10.59 -1.48 9.22
N LEU A 51 -10.36 -0.89 10.39
CA LEU A 51 -10.76 -1.49 11.67
C LEU A 51 -12.28 -1.67 11.77
N ASP A 52 -13.06 -0.65 11.38
CA ASP A 52 -14.53 -0.74 11.34
C ASP A 52 -15.00 -1.87 10.40
N ALA A 53 -14.35 -2.04 9.25
CA ALA A 53 -14.69 -3.08 8.28
C ALA A 53 -14.36 -4.50 8.79
N LEU A 54 -13.22 -4.66 9.47
CA LEU A 54 -12.83 -5.93 10.08
C LEU A 54 -13.78 -6.35 11.20
N GLU A 55 -14.16 -5.39 12.04
CA GLU A 55 -15.13 -5.58 13.13
C GLU A 55 -16.51 -5.95 12.59
N ALA A 56 -17.03 -5.19 11.61
CA ALA A 56 -18.33 -5.45 10.99
C ALA A 56 -18.38 -6.81 10.27
N GLY A 57 -17.24 -7.27 9.72
CA GLY A 57 -17.11 -8.58 9.10
C GLY A 57 -16.87 -9.74 10.07
N GLY A 58 -16.57 -9.45 11.35
CA GLY A 58 -16.19 -10.45 12.34
C GLY A 58 -14.90 -11.20 11.97
N PHE A 59 -13.97 -10.53 11.27
CA PHE A 59 -12.73 -11.16 10.81
C PHE A 59 -11.68 -11.21 11.93
N ASP A 60 -11.17 -12.40 12.20
CA ASP A 60 -10.15 -12.68 13.21
C ASP A 60 -8.72 -12.77 12.60
N ALA A 61 -8.63 -12.92 11.28
CA ALA A 61 -7.39 -12.89 10.52
C ALA A 61 -7.52 -12.03 9.25
N ALA A 62 -6.47 -11.26 8.93
CA ALA A 62 -6.37 -10.51 7.69
C ALA A 62 -5.00 -10.71 7.02
N PHE A 63 -5.00 -11.08 5.75
CA PHE A 63 -3.78 -11.19 4.95
C PHE A 63 -3.38 -9.82 4.39
N GLY A 64 -2.13 -9.43 4.59
CA GLY A 64 -1.53 -8.22 4.03
C GLY A 64 -0.39 -8.54 3.06
N GLY A 65 -0.26 -7.73 2.02
CA GLY A 65 0.81 -7.86 1.01
C GLY A 65 2.14 -7.21 1.38
N ALA A 66 2.31 -6.78 2.64
CA ALA A 66 3.50 -6.08 3.12
C ALA A 66 4.76 -6.96 3.04
N ARG A 67 5.88 -6.35 2.63
CA ARG A 67 7.19 -7.02 2.54
C ARG A 67 8.26 -6.25 3.29
N ARG A 68 9.31 -6.96 3.74
CA ARG A 68 10.39 -6.38 4.55
C ARG A 68 11.33 -5.47 3.75
N ASP A 69 11.46 -5.71 2.44
CA ASP A 69 12.31 -4.93 1.54
C ASP A 69 11.70 -3.60 1.10
N GLU A 70 10.36 -3.44 1.21
CA GLU A 70 9.64 -2.23 0.82
C GLU A 70 10.18 -0.98 1.52
N GLU A 71 10.48 -1.10 2.82
CA GLU A 71 10.90 0.02 3.66
C GLU A 71 11.69 -0.44 4.90
N ARG A 72 12.73 0.32 5.28
CA ARG A 72 13.65 -0.03 6.39
C ARG A 72 12.94 -0.33 7.71
N ALA A 73 11.87 0.39 8.03
CA ALA A 73 11.14 0.20 9.29
C ALA A 73 10.40 -1.15 9.35
N ARG A 74 10.19 -1.82 8.21
CA ARG A 74 9.57 -3.14 8.12
C ARG A 74 10.54 -4.31 8.26
N ALA A 75 11.85 -4.05 8.30
CA ALA A 75 12.86 -5.11 8.38
C ALA A 75 12.69 -6.03 9.62
N LYS A 76 12.03 -5.55 10.68
CA LYS A 76 11.75 -6.30 11.92
C LYS A 76 10.34 -6.88 11.97
N GLU A 77 9.56 -6.80 10.90
CA GLU A 77 8.20 -7.34 10.88
C GLU A 77 8.17 -8.85 10.92
N ARG A 78 7.16 -9.37 11.61
CA ARG A 78 6.85 -10.79 11.72
C ARG A 78 5.86 -11.20 10.64
N ILE A 79 5.79 -12.50 10.35
CA ILE A 79 4.77 -13.02 9.44
C ILE A 79 3.39 -12.95 10.10
N LEU A 80 3.30 -13.25 11.40
CA LEU A 80 2.10 -13.06 12.21
C LEU A 80 2.28 -11.86 13.15
N SER A 81 1.45 -10.83 12.95
CA SER A 81 1.36 -9.66 13.82
C SER A 81 0.05 -9.67 14.60
N PHE A 82 0.13 -9.89 15.90
CA PHE A 82 -1.03 -10.01 16.80
C PHE A 82 -1.57 -8.64 17.19
N ARG A 83 -2.91 -8.54 17.23
CA ARG A 83 -3.68 -7.38 17.62
C ARG A 83 -4.60 -7.73 18.80
N ASP A 84 -4.77 -6.79 19.72
CA ASP A 84 -5.73 -6.94 20.81
C ASP A 84 -7.19 -6.75 20.33
N GLU A 85 -8.14 -6.76 21.25
CA GLU A 85 -9.57 -6.61 20.96
C GLU A 85 -9.96 -5.24 20.35
N PHE A 86 -9.09 -4.24 20.47
CA PHE A 86 -9.27 -2.91 19.90
C PHE A 86 -8.48 -2.72 18.59
N GLY A 87 -7.79 -3.76 18.12
CA GLY A 87 -6.96 -3.71 16.92
C GLY A 87 -5.56 -3.14 17.15
N GLN A 88 -5.15 -2.89 18.40
CA GLN A 88 -3.87 -2.27 18.73
C GLN A 88 -2.73 -3.29 18.76
N TRP A 89 -1.50 -2.81 18.57
CA TRP A 89 -0.29 -3.63 18.59
C TRP A 89 0.47 -3.51 19.91
N ASP A 90 0.76 -4.65 20.54
CA ASP A 90 1.67 -4.75 21.69
C ASP A 90 2.94 -5.54 21.31
N PRO A 91 4.15 -4.94 21.42
CA PRO A 91 5.41 -5.65 21.18
C PRO A 91 5.59 -6.90 22.05
N ARG A 92 5.07 -6.90 23.28
CA ARG A 92 5.22 -8.02 24.23
C ARG A 92 4.30 -9.20 23.91
N ALA A 93 3.20 -8.95 23.21
CA ALA A 93 2.26 -9.99 22.78
C ALA A 93 2.75 -10.74 21.52
N GLN A 94 3.81 -10.24 20.86
CA GLN A 94 4.35 -10.84 19.65
C GLN A 94 5.15 -12.11 19.95
N ARG A 95 5.04 -13.10 19.07
CA ARG A 95 5.54 -14.46 19.31
C ARG A 95 6.76 -14.77 18.47
N PRO A 96 7.74 -15.53 18.98
CA PRO A 96 8.83 -16.06 18.17
C PRO A 96 8.30 -16.93 17.02
N GLU A 97 8.98 -16.87 15.87
CA GLU A 97 8.67 -17.63 14.66
C GLU A 97 9.88 -18.49 14.27
N PRO A 98 10.21 -19.55 15.02
CA PRO A 98 11.38 -20.36 14.71
C PRO A 98 11.10 -21.24 13.48
N TRP A 99 12.03 -21.23 12.51
CA TRP A 99 11.91 -21.94 11.23
C TRP A 99 10.64 -21.51 10.45
N SER A 100 9.72 -22.45 10.24
CA SER A 100 8.42 -22.25 9.59
C SER A 100 7.27 -22.67 10.51
N LEU A 101 7.51 -22.60 11.83
CA LEU A 101 6.51 -22.91 12.85
C LEU A 101 5.84 -21.62 13.32
N TYR A 102 4.53 -21.55 13.13
CA TYR A 102 3.72 -20.39 13.47
C TYR A 102 2.72 -20.72 14.57
N ASN A 103 2.68 -19.93 15.64
CA ASN A 103 1.67 -20.05 16.68
C ASN A 103 0.52 -19.04 16.43
N GLY A 104 -0.49 -19.46 15.67
CA GLY A 104 -1.66 -18.63 15.33
C GLY A 104 -2.77 -18.58 16.37
N ARG A 105 -2.59 -19.10 17.60
CA ARG A 105 -3.67 -19.13 18.60
C ARG A 105 -4.07 -17.71 19.03
N ILE A 106 -5.35 -17.37 18.98
CA ILE A 106 -5.86 -16.06 19.43
C ILE A 106 -6.97 -16.27 20.46
N LYS A 107 -7.16 -15.31 21.36
CA LYS A 107 -8.34 -15.26 22.24
C LYS A 107 -9.52 -14.69 21.47
N LYS A 108 -10.73 -14.90 21.99
CA LYS A 108 -11.93 -14.25 21.46
C LYS A 108 -11.74 -12.72 21.47
N GLY A 109 -11.96 -12.08 20.34
CA GLY A 109 -11.81 -10.63 20.15
C GLY A 109 -10.44 -10.21 19.62
N GLU A 110 -9.38 -10.99 19.87
CA GLU A 110 -8.05 -10.71 19.28
C GLU A 110 -8.07 -10.97 17.77
N GLN A 111 -7.19 -10.27 17.05
CA GLN A 111 -7.02 -10.44 15.61
C GLN A 111 -5.56 -10.70 15.25
N VAL A 112 -5.31 -11.28 14.08
CA VAL A 112 -3.97 -11.44 13.53
C VAL A 112 -3.87 -10.85 12.13
N ARG A 113 -2.78 -10.11 11.87
CA ARG A 113 -2.35 -9.74 10.52
C ARG A 113 -1.31 -10.73 10.04
N VAL A 114 -1.49 -11.24 8.83
CA VAL A 114 -0.65 -12.29 8.26
C VAL A 114 0.01 -11.75 6.99
N PHE A 115 1.33 -11.89 6.89
CA PHE A 115 2.12 -11.36 5.78
C PHE A 115 2.89 -12.48 5.05
N PRO A 116 2.23 -13.25 4.16
CA PRO A 116 2.86 -14.40 3.51
C PRO A 116 4.07 -14.04 2.65
N LEU A 117 4.08 -12.82 2.12
CA LEU A 117 5.12 -12.32 1.22
C LEU A 117 6.26 -11.62 1.96
N SER A 118 6.32 -11.62 3.30
CA SER A 118 7.31 -10.83 4.06
C SER A 118 8.76 -11.00 3.62
N ASN A 119 9.12 -12.19 3.11
CA ASN A 119 10.47 -12.54 2.66
C ASN A 119 10.72 -12.32 1.16
N TRP A 120 9.70 -11.90 0.41
CA TRP A 120 9.82 -11.67 -1.02
C TRP A 120 10.38 -10.28 -1.29
N THR A 121 11.26 -10.18 -2.28
CA THR A 121 11.71 -8.91 -2.84
C THR A 121 10.78 -8.43 -3.95
N GLU A 122 10.92 -7.18 -4.38
CA GLU A 122 10.15 -6.66 -5.53
C GLU A 122 10.44 -7.49 -6.79
N LEU A 123 11.70 -7.91 -6.97
CA LEU A 123 12.09 -8.77 -8.08
C LEU A 123 11.41 -10.15 -8.02
N ASP A 124 11.26 -10.74 -6.82
CA ASP A 124 10.56 -12.02 -6.66
C ASP A 124 9.08 -11.89 -7.05
N VAL A 125 8.43 -10.77 -6.69
CA VAL A 125 7.04 -10.48 -7.06
C VAL A 125 6.89 -10.39 -8.58
N TRP A 126 7.74 -9.61 -9.26
CA TRP A 126 7.68 -9.48 -10.72
C TRP A 126 8.00 -10.76 -11.46
N ARG A 127 8.97 -11.56 -10.98
CA ARG A 127 9.26 -12.88 -11.56
C ARG A 127 8.08 -13.83 -11.40
N TYR A 128 7.37 -13.80 -10.28
CA TYR A 128 6.19 -14.64 -10.10
C TYR A 128 5.03 -14.22 -11.01
N ILE A 129 4.82 -12.91 -11.19
CA ILE A 129 3.86 -12.37 -12.17
C ILE A 129 4.20 -12.86 -13.58
N GLU A 130 5.48 -12.85 -13.97
CA GLU A 130 5.95 -13.36 -15.26
C GLU A 130 5.69 -14.87 -15.39
N LEU A 131 6.10 -15.67 -14.40
CA LEU A 131 5.99 -17.13 -14.41
C LEU A 131 4.54 -17.61 -14.46
N GLU A 132 3.66 -16.97 -13.70
CA GLU A 132 2.24 -17.32 -13.61
C GLU A 132 1.39 -16.58 -14.65
N ASN A 133 2.01 -15.75 -15.50
CA ASN A 133 1.36 -14.94 -16.53
C ASN A 133 0.18 -14.11 -15.95
N LEU A 134 0.43 -13.40 -14.84
CA LEU A 134 -0.60 -12.64 -14.15
C LEU A 134 -0.85 -11.30 -14.84
N GLU A 135 -2.13 -11.01 -15.08
CA GLU A 135 -2.56 -9.69 -15.52
C GLU A 135 -2.32 -8.63 -14.43
N LEU A 136 -1.90 -7.44 -14.82
CA LEU A 136 -1.71 -6.29 -13.94
C LEU A 136 -2.48 -5.06 -14.43
N PRO A 137 -2.84 -4.13 -13.52
CA PRO A 137 -3.27 -2.79 -13.90
C PRO A 137 -2.23 -2.08 -14.78
N SER A 138 -2.68 -1.34 -15.80
CA SER A 138 -1.80 -0.65 -16.75
C SER A 138 -0.87 0.39 -16.11
N ILE A 139 -1.25 0.94 -14.95
CA ILE A 139 -0.49 1.98 -14.24
C ILE A 139 0.92 1.53 -13.80
N TYR A 140 1.16 0.21 -13.69
CA TYR A 140 2.46 -0.34 -13.33
C TYR A 140 3.46 -0.33 -14.50
N PHE A 141 2.96 -0.15 -15.73
CA PHE A 141 3.76 -0.03 -16.96
C PHE A 141 3.91 1.44 -17.36
N ALA A 142 5.00 1.75 -18.05
CA ALA A 142 5.31 3.08 -18.50
C ALA A 142 4.25 3.60 -19.48
N HIS A 143 3.79 4.83 -19.23
CA HIS A 143 2.84 5.54 -20.07
C HIS A 143 3.07 7.04 -19.96
N GLN A 144 2.55 7.80 -20.92
CA GLN A 144 2.58 9.26 -20.86
C GLN A 144 1.57 9.78 -19.85
N ARG A 145 2.02 10.64 -18.93
CA ARG A 145 1.15 11.31 -17.96
C ARG A 145 1.64 12.73 -17.72
N GLU A 146 0.70 13.65 -17.59
CA GLU A 146 1.01 15.01 -17.14
C GLU A 146 1.34 14.99 -15.65
N VAL A 147 2.56 15.39 -15.32
CA VAL A 147 3.13 15.33 -13.97
C VAL A 147 3.84 16.63 -13.63
N PHE A 148 4.01 16.89 -12.34
CA PHE A 148 4.78 18.01 -11.82
C PHE A 148 5.53 17.58 -10.54
N GLU A 149 6.62 18.27 -10.23
CA GLU A 149 7.43 17.96 -9.05
C GLU A 149 7.03 18.83 -7.86
N ARG A 150 6.78 18.21 -6.71
CA ARG A 150 6.55 18.88 -5.42
C ARG A 150 7.31 18.14 -4.33
N ASP A 151 8.14 18.87 -3.59
CA ASP A 151 8.96 18.31 -2.51
C ASP A 151 9.79 17.08 -2.93
N GLY A 152 10.28 17.06 -4.18
CA GLY A 152 11.05 15.94 -4.73
C GLY A 152 10.22 14.68 -5.00
N ILE A 153 8.91 14.83 -5.24
CA ILE A 153 7.99 13.76 -5.62
C ILE A 153 7.30 14.17 -6.92
N LEU A 154 7.28 13.27 -7.90
CA LEU A 154 6.66 13.50 -9.19
C LEU A 154 5.17 13.13 -9.12
N LEU A 155 4.29 14.11 -8.95
CA LEU A 155 2.84 13.91 -8.78
C LEU A 155 2.10 14.00 -10.11
N ALA A 156 1.03 13.23 -10.26
CA ALA A 156 0.13 13.32 -11.41
C ALA A 156 -0.81 14.52 -11.31
N VAL A 157 -0.92 15.31 -12.37
CA VAL A 157 -1.99 16.32 -12.47
C VAL A 157 -3.36 15.62 -12.45
N SER A 158 -4.26 16.12 -11.61
CA SER A 158 -5.64 15.61 -11.50
C SER A 158 -6.56 16.66 -10.85
N GLN A 159 -7.83 16.31 -10.67
CA GLN A 159 -8.80 17.12 -9.92
C GLN A 159 -8.46 17.29 -8.43
N TYR A 160 -7.57 16.47 -7.87
CA TYR A 160 -7.19 16.52 -6.44
C TYR A 160 -5.81 17.11 -6.19
N THR A 161 -4.96 17.18 -7.22
CA THR A 161 -3.62 17.74 -7.10
C THR A 161 -3.24 18.39 -8.42
N SER A 162 -2.88 19.65 -8.35
CA SER A 162 -2.48 20.48 -9.48
C SER A 162 -1.24 21.28 -9.10
N PRO A 163 -0.44 21.74 -10.08
CA PRO A 163 0.68 22.64 -9.82
C PRO A 163 0.23 23.91 -9.10
N GLN A 164 1.03 24.37 -8.14
CA GLN A 164 0.91 25.66 -7.46
C GLN A 164 1.83 26.70 -8.12
N SER A 165 1.78 27.94 -7.62
CA SER A 165 2.63 29.04 -8.13
C SER A 165 4.11 28.67 -8.07
N GLY A 166 4.76 28.59 -9.24
CA GLY A 166 6.17 28.22 -9.39
C GLY A 166 6.43 26.75 -9.74
N GLU A 167 5.43 25.88 -9.65
CA GLU A 167 5.51 24.50 -10.13
C GLU A 167 5.11 24.45 -11.61
N THR A 168 5.80 23.63 -12.41
CA THR A 168 5.50 23.46 -13.84
C THR A 168 5.14 22.00 -14.10
N ALA A 169 4.03 21.78 -14.80
CA ALA A 169 3.65 20.46 -15.29
C ALA A 169 4.25 20.18 -16.67
N ALA A 170 4.60 18.92 -16.91
CA ALA A 170 5.03 18.42 -18.20
C ALA A 170 4.47 17.01 -18.43
N VAL A 171 4.28 16.65 -19.70
CA VAL A 171 3.95 15.26 -20.06
C VAL A 171 5.25 14.46 -20.07
N GLU A 172 5.31 13.44 -19.22
CA GLU A 172 6.47 12.57 -19.09
C GLU A 172 6.10 11.10 -19.24
N TRP A 173 7.07 10.28 -19.65
CA TRP A 173 6.95 8.82 -19.60
C TRP A 173 7.22 8.35 -18.18
N VAL A 174 6.19 7.80 -17.54
CA VAL A 174 6.23 7.41 -16.13
C VAL A 174 5.51 6.10 -15.89
N ARG A 175 5.88 5.42 -14.82
CA ARG A 175 5.14 4.30 -14.24
C ARG A 175 5.02 4.47 -12.73
N TYR A 176 4.21 3.63 -12.11
CA TYR A 176 4.05 3.62 -10.66
C TYR A 176 4.57 2.31 -10.07
N ARG A 177 5.57 2.40 -9.20
CA ARG A 177 6.06 1.24 -8.43
C ARG A 177 5.12 0.89 -7.29
N THR A 178 4.59 1.91 -6.60
CA THR A 178 3.54 1.74 -5.60
C THR A 178 2.33 2.61 -5.95
N VAL A 179 1.14 2.16 -5.54
CA VAL A 179 -0.10 2.91 -5.75
C VAL A 179 -0.87 3.03 -4.43
N GLY A 180 -1.23 4.25 -4.05
CA GLY A 180 -2.06 4.56 -2.89
C GLY A 180 -3.05 5.69 -3.23
N ASP A 181 -3.26 6.61 -2.29
CA ASP A 181 -4.00 7.84 -2.56
C ASP A 181 -3.25 8.70 -3.59
N LEU A 182 -3.97 9.21 -4.59
CA LEU A 182 -3.39 9.93 -5.73
C LEU A 182 -2.58 11.16 -5.29
N THR A 183 -3.02 11.83 -4.23
CA THR A 183 -2.39 13.06 -3.70
C THR A 183 -0.99 12.85 -3.11
N ILE A 184 -0.62 11.61 -2.82
CA ILE A 184 0.66 11.26 -2.16
C ILE A 184 1.45 10.15 -2.88
N THR A 185 0.96 9.70 -4.03
CA THR A 185 1.60 8.64 -4.81
C THR A 185 2.45 9.28 -5.91
N GLY A 186 3.76 9.18 -5.78
CA GLY A 186 4.73 9.64 -6.76
C GLY A 186 4.90 8.65 -7.91
N ALA A 187 4.97 9.19 -9.11
CA ALA A 187 5.37 8.48 -10.31
C ALA A 187 6.90 8.34 -10.39
N VAL A 188 7.37 7.36 -11.16
CA VAL A 188 8.79 7.17 -11.47
C VAL A 188 8.97 7.31 -12.98
N ARG A 189 9.93 8.14 -13.40
CA ARG A 189 10.30 8.28 -14.82
C ARG A 189 10.79 6.93 -15.33
N SER A 190 10.14 6.42 -16.38
CA SER A 190 10.41 5.07 -16.88
C SER A 190 9.87 4.92 -18.30
N THR A 191 10.52 4.07 -19.08
CA THR A 191 10.05 3.61 -20.40
C THR A 191 9.71 2.12 -20.41
N ALA A 192 9.65 1.47 -19.24
CA ALA A 192 9.37 0.04 -19.12
C ALA A 192 7.86 -0.23 -19.24
N ASP A 193 7.40 -0.58 -20.45
CA ASP A 193 5.99 -0.76 -20.79
C ASP A 193 5.53 -2.23 -20.81
N ASP A 194 6.42 -3.17 -20.48
CA ASP A 194 6.13 -4.60 -20.35
C ASP A 194 6.82 -5.23 -19.12
N ILE A 195 6.49 -6.49 -18.81
CA ILE A 195 7.03 -7.19 -17.63
C ILE A 195 8.56 -7.33 -17.71
N ALA A 196 9.09 -7.68 -18.89
CA ALA A 196 10.51 -7.94 -19.07
C ALA A 196 11.36 -6.66 -18.88
N SER A 197 10.91 -5.55 -19.44
CA SER A 197 11.54 -4.23 -19.28
C SER A 197 11.45 -3.74 -17.84
N VAL A 198 10.34 -4.00 -17.13
CA VAL A 198 10.21 -3.65 -15.71
C VAL A 198 11.19 -4.47 -14.86
N ILE A 199 11.30 -5.79 -15.10
CA ILE A 199 12.28 -6.64 -14.42
C ILE A 199 13.71 -6.17 -14.67
N ALA A 200 14.04 -5.79 -15.91
CA ALA A 200 15.35 -5.26 -16.27
C ALA A 200 15.66 -3.95 -15.54
N GLU A 201 14.68 -3.03 -15.47
CA GLU A 201 14.80 -1.77 -14.75
C GLU A 201 15.01 -1.98 -13.25
N ILE A 202 14.20 -2.83 -12.62
CA ILE A 202 14.30 -3.13 -11.18
C ILE A 202 15.63 -3.80 -10.84
N SER A 203 16.11 -4.69 -11.70
CA SER A 203 17.40 -5.38 -11.49
C SER A 203 18.60 -4.42 -11.50
N ALA A 204 18.47 -3.26 -12.15
CA ALA A 204 19.49 -2.22 -12.19
C ALA A 204 19.30 -1.15 -11.10
N ALA A 205 18.14 -1.10 -10.43
CA ALA A 205 17.81 -0.07 -9.46
C ALA A 205 18.56 -0.26 -8.13
N THR A 206 18.96 0.84 -7.50
CA THR A 206 19.66 0.85 -6.21
C THR A 206 18.80 1.37 -5.05
N VAL A 207 17.54 1.71 -5.32
CA VAL A 207 16.61 2.32 -4.36
C VAL A 207 15.34 1.47 -4.18
N SER A 208 14.86 1.38 -2.94
CA SER A 208 13.68 0.56 -2.59
C SER A 208 12.38 1.14 -3.15
N GLU A 209 11.40 0.26 -3.37
CA GLU A 209 10.12 0.54 -4.03
C GLU A 209 9.38 1.78 -3.49
N ARG A 210 9.30 1.90 -2.15
CA ARG A 210 8.57 2.99 -1.48
C ARG A 210 9.43 4.20 -1.14
N GLY A 211 10.75 4.05 -1.10
CA GLY A 211 11.68 5.10 -0.67
C GLY A 211 11.67 6.36 -1.56
N GLU A 212 11.35 6.19 -2.85
CA GLU A 212 11.27 7.31 -3.81
C GLU A 212 9.83 7.81 -4.03
N THR A 213 8.83 6.95 -3.80
CA THR A 213 7.49 7.15 -4.39
C THR A 213 6.41 7.61 -3.40
N ARG A 214 6.66 7.60 -2.08
CA ARG A 214 5.65 8.02 -1.09
C ARG A 214 6.13 9.12 -0.16
N ALA A 215 5.37 10.22 -0.14
CA ALA A 215 5.64 11.38 0.74
C ALA A 215 5.61 11.00 2.23
N ASP A 216 4.62 10.20 2.62
CA ASP A 216 4.33 9.84 4.02
C ASP A 216 5.37 8.88 4.65
N ASP A 217 6.17 8.22 3.80
CA ASP A 217 7.15 7.19 4.18
C ASP A 217 8.56 7.78 4.39
N ARG A 218 8.78 9.08 4.14
CA ARG A 218 10.03 9.78 4.51
C ARG A 218 10.16 10.04 6.02
N THR A 219 9.31 9.43 6.85
CA THR A 219 9.25 9.63 8.30
C THR A 219 10.07 8.60 9.08
N SER A 220 10.43 8.93 10.33
CA SER A 220 11.35 8.11 11.13
C SER A 220 10.75 6.75 11.54
N ALA A 221 11.61 5.78 11.87
CA ALA A 221 11.17 4.44 12.32
C ALA A 221 10.21 4.46 13.54
N ALA A 222 10.32 5.46 14.41
CA ALA A 222 9.40 5.65 15.54
C ALA A 222 7.96 5.91 15.08
N ALA A 223 7.77 6.64 13.98
CA ALA A 223 6.44 6.94 13.44
C ALA A 223 5.69 5.68 12.97
N MET A 224 6.41 4.62 12.56
CA MET A 224 5.78 3.37 12.15
C MET A 224 5.29 2.53 13.33
N GLU A 225 6.03 2.51 14.45
CA GLU A 225 5.58 1.83 15.67
C GLU A 225 4.33 2.51 16.25
N ASP A 226 4.28 3.84 16.24
CA ASP A 226 3.10 4.59 16.68
C ASP A 226 1.89 4.31 15.79
N ARG A 227 2.06 4.32 14.46
CA ARG A 227 0.99 3.93 13.53
C ARG A 227 0.49 2.51 13.81
N LYS A 228 1.39 1.55 14.12
CA LYS A 228 0.97 0.17 14.46
C LYS A 228 0.15 0.12 15.74
N ARG A 229 0.47 0.92 16.75
CA ARG A 229 -0.34 1.03 17.97
C ARG A 229 -1.73 1.59 17.69
N GLU A 230 -1.84 2.51 16.73
CA GLU A 230 -3.12 3.04 16.24
C GLU A 230 -3.92 2.03 15.38
N GLY A 231 -3.35 0.85 15.11
CA GLY A 231 -3.98 -0.21 14.32
C GLY A 231 -3.65 -0.17 12.83
N TYR A 232 -2.68 0.65 12.41
CA TYR A 232 -2.15 0.62 11.04
C TYR A 232 -1.58 -0.78 10.75
N PHE A 233 -1.93 -1.30 9.57
CA PHE A 233 -1.88 -2.69 9.12
C PHE A 233 -2.91 -3.63 9.74
#